data_AF-A0A7G6T6M6-F1
#
_entry.id   AF-A0A7G6T6M6-F1
#
_cell.length_a   1.000
_cell.length_b   1.000
_cell.length_c   1.000
_cell.angle_alpha   90.00
_cell.angle_beta   90.00
_cell.angle_gamma   90.00
#
_symmetry.space_group_name_H-M   'P 1'
#
loop_
_entity.id
_entity.type
_entity.pdbx_description
1 polymer ?
#
loop_
_entity_poly.entity_id
_entity_poly.type
_entity_poly.pdbx_seq_one_letter_code
_entity_poly.pdbx_strand_id
1 'polypeptide(L)'
;MIQGCLLEAALGARIGVSDEEWALIGPLLPAQRGRGCRPAQDNRRYFEGMICMARTGAQWRHLPDEYGKWNSVFRRCRRWVATGVQARTIPRWRASEYART
;
A
#
# COMPACT_ATOMS: atom_id res chain seq x y z
N MET A 1 23.08 12.41 -16.98
CA MET A 1 22.07 13.31 -16.38
C MET A 1 20.74 13.00 -17.02
N ILE A 2 19.82 12.31 -16.31
CA ILE A 2 18.34 12.20 -16.49
C ILE A 2 17.90 10.97 -15.66
N GLN A 3 18.13 10.97 -14.34
CA GLN A 3 17.42 10.07 -13.41
C GLN A 3 17.50 10.55 -11.96
N GLY A 4 17.42 11.87 -11.77
CA GLY A 4 17.35 12.52 -10.46
C GLY A 4 16.08 13.33 -10.24
N CYS A 5 15.49 13.89 -11.30
CA CYS A 5 14.38 14.85 -11.16
C CYS A 5 12.97 14.23 -11.15
N LEU A 6 12.82 12.91 -11.35
CA LEU A 6 11.49 12.26 -11.25
C LEU A 6 11.20 11.68 -9.85
N LEU A 7 12.18 11.71 -8.94
CA LEU A 7 12.01 11.19 -7.58
C LEU A 7 11.26 12.20 -6.69
N GLU A 8 11.57 13.49 -6.79
CA GLU A 8 11.00 14.53 -5.90
C GLU A 8 9.52 14.82 -6.16
N ALA A 9 9.04 14.74 -7.41
CA ALA A 9 7.64 15.03 -7.73
C ALA A 9 6.66 13.92 -7.32
N ALA A 10 7.13 12.68 -7.18
CA ALA A 10 6.31 11.55 -6.73
C ALA A 10 6.37 11.32 -5.20
N LEU A 11 7.29 11.98 -4.49
CA LEU A 11 7.50 11.81 -3.05
C LEU A 11 6.51 12.60 -2.17
N GLY A 12 5.74 13.55 -2.74
CA GLY A 12 4.81 14.41 -1.99
C GLY A 12 3.32 14.18 -2.24
N ALA A 13 2.93 13.44 -3.28
CA ALA A 13 1.53 13.17 -3.56
C ALA A 13 1.10 11.90 -2.83
N ARG A 14 0.36 12.05 -1.73
CA ARG A 14 -0.30 10.94 -1.02
C ARG A 14 -0.98 10.05 -2.05
N ILE A 15 -0.50 8.81 -2.20
CA ILE A 15 -1.22 7.83 -3.00
C ILE A 15 -2.30 7.25 -2.10
N GLY A 16 -3.36 8.03 -1.94
CA GLY A 16 -4.52 7.68 -1.15
C GLY A 16 -5.47 6.82 -1.96
N VAL A 17 -5.95 5.75 -1.33
CA VAL A 17 -7.06 4.96 -1.88
C VAL A 17 -8.35 5.68 -1.48
N SER A 18 -9.28 5.89 -2.41
CA SER A 18 -10.57 6.53 -2.09
C SER A 18 -11.40 5.65 -1.16
N ASP A 19 -12.41 6.20 -0.50
CA ASP A 19 -13.26 5.41 0.40
C ASP A 19 -14.04 4.33 -0.37
N GLU A 20 -14.42 4.61 -1.61
CA GLU A 20 -15.10 3.68 -2.51
C GLU A 20 -14.18 2.52 -2.95
N GLU A 21 -12.94 2.85 -3.34
CA GLU A 21 -11.92 1.83 -3.65
C GLU A 21 -11.60 0.99 -2.42
N TRP A 22 -11.50 1.64 -1.26
CA TRP A 22 -11.26 0.96 0.00
C TRP A 22 -12.41 0.04 0.38
N ALA A 23 -13.66 0.42 0.12
CA ALA A 23 -14.82 -0.45 0.35
C ALA A 23 -14.77 -1.72 -0.52
N LEU A 24 -14.17 -1.66 -1.71
CA LEU A 24 -13.99 -2.82 -2.60
C LEU A 24 -12.84 -3.75 -2.16
N ILE A 25 -11.77 -3.18 -1.60
CA ILE A 25 -10.52 -3.88 -1.31
C ILE A 25 -10.42 -4.32 0.16
N GLY A 26 -10.83 -3.46 1.08
CA GLY A 26 -10.77 -3.68 2.52
C GLY A 26 -11.30 -5.04 2.96
N PRO A 27 -12.47 -5.50 2.47
CA PRO A 27 -13.00 -6.82 2.80
C PRO A 27 -12.18 -8.02 2.29
N LEU A 28 -11.35 -7.81 1.25
CA LEU A 28 -10.49 -8.86 0.67
C LEU A 28 -9.17 -9.02 1.44
N LEU A 29 -8.84 -8.04 2.28
CA LEU A 29 -7.65 -8.10 3.11
C LEU A 29 -7.95 -8.97 4.35
N PRO A 30 -7.01 -9.83 4.75
CA PRO A 30 -7.20 -10.65 5.94
C PRO A 30 -7.39 -9.74 7.17
N ALA A 31 -8.43 -10.04 7.96
CA ALA A 31 -8.70 -9.34 9.20
C ALA A 31 -7.45 -9.35 10.09
N GLN A 32 -6.94 -8.17 10.44
CA GLN A 32 -5.77 -8.09 11.31
C GLN A 32 -6.22 -8.31 12.75
N ARG A 33 -6.04 -9.52 13.25
CA ARG A 33 -6.10 -9.77 14.69
C ARG A 33 -4.87 -9.16 15.35
N GLY A 34 -5.08 -8.30 16.34
CA GLY A 34 -4.02 -7.89 17.25
C GLY A 34 -3.36 -9.12 17.88
N ARG A 35 -2.06 -9.04 18.19
CA ARG A 35 -1.37 -10.12 18.93
C ARG A 35 -1.09 -9.64 20.34
N GLY A 36 -1.83 -10.17 21.32
CA GLY A 36 -1.70 -9.79 22.73
C GLY A 36 -1.86 -8.27 22.90
N CYS A 37 -0.87 -7.63 23.52
CA CYS A 37 -0.84 -6.19 23.76
C CYS A 37 -0.64 -5.31 22.51
N ARG A 38 -0.52 -5.89 21.30
CA ARG A 38 -0.36 -5.11 20.06
C ARG A 38 -1.72 -4.91 19.38
N PRO A 39 -2.28 -3.69 19.34
CA PRO A 39 -3.55 -3.43 18.69
C PRO A 39 -3.51 -3.77 17.21
N ALA A 40 -4.69 -4.08 16.65
CA ALA A 40 -4.87 -4.19 15.21
C ALA A 40 -4.42 -2.87 14.58
N GLN A 41 -3.54 -2.94 13.58
CA GLN A 41 -3.07 -1.75 12.88
C GLN A 41 -3.96 -1.51 11.67
N ASP A 42 -4.11 -0.26 11.27
CA ASP A 42 -4.97 0.12 10.16
C ASP A 42 -4.50 -0.52 8.85
N ASN A 43 -5.30 -1.45 8.31
CA ASN A 43 -4.99 -2.13 7.06
C ASN A 43 -4.94 -1.15 5.87
N ARG A 44 -5.66 -0.03 5.92
CA ARG A 44 -5.72 0.96 4.84
C ARG A 44 -4.38 1.64 4.65
N ARG A 45 -3.84 2.22 5.71
CA ARG A 45 -2.54 2.89 5.72
C ARG A 45 -1.41 2.00 5.18
N TYR A 46 -1.44 0.71 5.55
CA TYR A 46 -0.47 -0.27 5.07
C TYR A 46 -0.64 -0.60 3.58
N PHE A 47 -1.88 -0.68 3.11
CA PHE A 47 -2.19 -0.93 1.71
C PHE A 47 -1.80 0.27 0.83
N GLU A 48 -2.09 1.49 1.28
CA GLU A 48 -1.63 2.74 0.63
C GLU A 48 -0.09 2.79 0.54
N GLY A 49 0.61 2.46 1.64
CA GLY A 49 2.08 2.39 1.63
C GLY A 49 2.62 1.34 0.66
N MET A 50 1.94 0.21 0.49
CA MET A 50 2.31 -0.78 -0.52
C MET A 50 2.08 -0.29 -1.95
N ILE A 51 0.97 0.41 -2.22
CA ILE A 51 0.71 1.00 -3.53
C ILE A 51 1.74 2.09 -3.85
N CYS A 52 2.08 2.93 -2.87
CA CYS A 52 3.13 3.93 -3.00
C CYS A 52 4.43 3.28 -3.51
N MET A 53 4.85 2.18 -2.90
CA MET A 53 6.03 1.41 -3.33
C MET A 53 5.86 0.76 -4.69
N ALA A 54 4.68 0.21 -5.01
CA ALA A 54 4.41 -0.41 -6.30
C ALA A 54 4.38 0.60 -7.46
N ARG A 55 4.00 1.86 -7.21
CA ARG A 55 3.94 2.93 -8.21
C ARG A 55 5.27 3.65 -8.39
N THR A 56 5.95 3.96 -7.29
CA THR A 56 7.21 4.72 -7.32
C THR A 56 8.40 3.82 -7.64
N GLY A 57 8.33 2.52 -7.32
CA GLY A 57 9.47 1.60 -7.42
C GLY A 57 10.65 1.99 -6.53
N ALA A 58 10.43 2.89 -5.56
CA ALA A 58 11.47 3.37 -4.67
C ALA A 58 12.04 2.23 -3.82
N GLN A 59 13.19 2.44 -3.16
CA GLN A 59 13.65 1.50 -2.15
C GLN A 59 12.75 1.59 -0.92
N TRP A 60 12.39 0.45 -0.32
CA TRP A 60 11.52 0.41 0.87
C TRP A 60 11.96 1.32 2.00
N ARG A 61 13.27 1.59 2.12
CA ARG A 61 13.82 2.50 3.14
C ARG A 61 13.40 3.96 2.98
N HIS A 62 12.97 4.36 1.79
CA HIS A 62 12.46 5.69 1.49
C HIS A 62 10.93 5.79 1.59
N LEU A 63 10.26 4.75 2.12
CA LEU A 63 8.83 4.84 2.36
C LEU A 63 8.56 6.00 3.34
N PRO A 64 7.70 6.97 2.98
CA PRO A 64 7.33 8.05 3.88
C PRO A 64 6.76 7.51 5.20
N ASP A 65 7.18 8.11 6.32
CA ASP A 65 6.76 7.69 7.67
C ASP A 65 5.23 7.85 7.89
N GLU A 66 4.56 8.61 7.03
CA GLU A 66 3.11 8.74 6.99
C GLU A 66 2.39 7.41 6.74
N TYR A 67 3.02 6.39 6.13
CA TYR A 67 2.45 5.05 5.97
C TYR A 67 2.85 4.10 7.12
N GLY A 68 3.65 4.59 8.06
CA GLY A 68 4.22 3.83 9.17
C GLY A 68 5.59 3.24 8.84
N LYS A 69 6.20 2.58 9.83
CA LYS A 69 7.58 2.07 9.69
C LYS A 69 7.70 1.13 8.49
N TRP A 70 8.59 1.47 7.55
CA TRP A 70 8.82 0.71 6.32
C TRP A 70 8.97 -0.80 6.53
N ASN A 71 9.68 -1.22 7.58
CA ASN A 71 9.94 -2.63 7.86
C ASN A 71 8.63 -3.38 8.22
N SER A 72 7.69 -2.70 8.88
CA SER A 72 6.37 -3.28 9.16
C SER A 72 5.56 -3.44 7.88
N VAL A 73 5.61 -2.43 6.99
CA VAL A 73 4.90 -2.44 5.71
C VAL A 73 5.44 -3.53 4.81
N PHE A 74 6.76 -3.62 4.68
CA PHE A 74 7.45 -4.65 3.91
C PHE A 74 7.12 -6.07 4.42
N ARG A 75 7.20 -6.32 5.74
CA ARG A 75 6.86 -7.63 6.32
C ARG A 75 5.41 -8.02 6.04
N ARG A 76 4.50 -7.05 6.06
CA ARG A 76 3.09 -7.28 5.75
C ARG A 76 2.86 -7.55 4.27
N CYS A 77 3.48 -6.74 3.42
CA CYS A 77 3.51 -6.93 1.97
C CYS A 77 3.95 -8.35 1.61
N ARG A 78 5.11 -8.78 2.14
CA ARG A 78 5.64 -10.14 1.94
C ARG A 78 4.68 -11.23 2.39
N ARG A 79 3.99 -11.05 3.53
CA ARG A 79 2.96 -12.00 4.00
C ARG A 79 1.78 -12.08 3.04
N TRP A 80 1.30 -10.93 2.55
CA TRP A 80 0.18 -10.87 1.62
C TRP A 80 0.51 -11.41 0.23
N VAL A 81 1.76 -11.26 -0.23
CA VAL A 81 2.27 -11.96 -1.42
C VAL A 81 2.19 -13.47 -1.21
N ALA A 82 2.74 -13.96 -0.10
CA ALA A 82 2.77 -15.39 0.19
C ALA A 82 1.36 -16.01 0.33
N THR A 83 0.37 -15.25 0.80
CA THR A 83 -1.01 -15.71 0.92
C THR A 83 -1.85 -15.47 -0.35
N GLY A 84 -1.26 -14.92 -1.42
CA GLY A 84 -1.98 -14.62 -2.67
C GLY A 84 -3.01 -13.48 -2.55
N VAL A 85 -2.98 -12.70 -1.48
CA VAL A 85 -3.91 -11.58 -1.25
C VAL A 85 -3.66 -10.49 -2.29
N GLN A 86 -2.40 -10.20 -2.61
CA GLN A 86 -2.06 -9.22 -3.65
C GLN A 86 -2.60 -9.57 -5.04
N ALA A 87 -2.56 -10.86 -5.41
CA ALA A 87 -3.08 -11.33 -6.69
C ALA A 87 -4.60 -11.10 -6.82
N ARG A 88 -5.33 -11.07 -5.70
CA ARG A 88 -6.78 -10.82 -5.68
C ARG A 88 -7.13 -9.34 -5.59
N THR A 89 -6.36 -8.55 -4.84
CA THR A 89 -6.68 -7.14 -4.57
C THR A 89 -6.18 -6.18 -5.64
N ILE A 90 -4.96 -6.36 -6.15
CA ILE A 90 -4.32 -5.41 -7.08
C ILE A 90 -5.09 -5.28 -8.40
N PRO A 91 -5.53 -6.35 -9.08
CA PRO A 91 -6.28 -6.20 -10.33
C PRO A 91 -7.62 -5.48 -10.14
N ARG A 92 -8.29 -5.71 -9.01
CA ARG A 92 -9.59 -5.13 -8.69
C ARG A 92 -9.48 -3.64 -8.34
N TRP A 93 -8.42 -3.26 -7.62
CA TRP A 93 -8.07 -1.86 -7.41
C TRP A 93 -7.69 -1.15 -8.72
N ARG A 94 -6.86 -1.78 -9.56
CA ARG A 94 -6.51 -1.19 -10.87
C ARG A 94 -7.75 -0.98 -11.73
N ALA A 95 -8.68 -1.93 -11.75
CA ALA A 95 -9.94 -1.79 -12.48
C ALA A 95 -10.78 -0.60 -12.00
N SER A 96 -10.81 -0.29 -10.69
CA SER A 96 -11.47 0.91 -10.18
C SER A 96 -10.70 2.20 -10.47
N GLU A 97 -9.36 2.15 -10.54
CA GLU A 97 -8.54 3.33 -10.87
C GLU A 97 -8.66 3.71 -12.35
N TYR A 98 -8.71 2.73 -13.26
CA TYR A 98 -8.90 2.97 -14.69
C TYR A 98 -10.27 3.57 -15.04
N ALA A 99 -11.30 3.33 -14.23
CA ALA A 99 -12.62 3.95 -14.41
C ALA A 99 -12.64 5.47 -14.11
N ARG A 100 -11.52 6.03 -13.63
CA ARG A 100 -11.36 7.45 -13.32
C ARG A 100 -10.65 8.24 -14.44
N THR A 101 -10.13 7.57 -15.48
CA THR A 101 -9.43 8.18 -16.62
C THR A 101 -10.31 8.16 -17.86
#